data_AF-A0A966SRD5-F1
#
_entry.id   AF-A0A966SRD5-F1
#
_cell.length_a   1.000
_cell.length_b   1.000
_cell.length_c   1.000
_cell.angle_alpha   90.00
_cell.angle_beta   90.00
_cell.angle_gamma   90.00
#
_symmetry.space_group_name_H-M   'P 1'
#
loop_
_entity.id
_entity.type
_entity.pdbx_description
1 polymer ?
#
loop_
_entity_poly.entity_id
_entity_poly.type
_entity_poly.pdbx_seq_one_letter_code
_entity_poly.pdbx_strand_id
1 'polypeptide(L)'
;FNGEETKRQVALTGYTLMAFQAAGHLPGEGEYGKNVTAGMNYLLESIGPDGLYNMRSDGQYMYSHGIATIALAELYGQTKSPTLRAKLDKAVKVIISAQATEPGHEGGWRYRPIAKDADISVTVLSLVAIRAAKNGGLEVPQRTIDEAVQYVKRCQDERTGGFCYQPQRDPGFARTAAAIYSLQVCGLYDDPMVKKGSAYLFENLREDHEWFTYGNFYAASAQYMVGGDTWVKWYPKVKDMLMSQVVKQGDVAYWEARGRGGVGPTFCTAVYTMILAMPYHYIPLYQR
;
A
#
# COMPACT_ATOMS: atom_id res chain seq x y z
N PHE A 1 -16.88 -14.55 -2.34
CA PHE A 1 -15.78 -14.23 -3.27
C PHE A 1 -16.30 -14.24 -4.69
N ASN A 2 -16.10 -13.16 -5.43
CA ASN A 2 -16.30 -13.18 -6.88
C ASN A 2 -15.09 -13.82 -7.60
N GLY A 3 -15.18 -14.06 -8.90
CA GLY A 3 -14.11 -14.73 -9.67
C GLY A 3 -12.81 -13.93 -9.83
N GLU A 4 -12.79 -12.63 -9.51
CA GLU A 4 -11.58 -11.79 -9.55
C GLU A 4 -10.84 -11.81 -8.21
N GLU A 5 -11.57 -11.84 -7.09
CA GLU A 5 -10.97 -11.97 -5.75
C GLU A 5 -10.24 -13.30 -5.58
N THR A 6 -10.78 -14.39 -6.14
CA THR A 6 -10.15 -15.71 -6.05
C THR A 6 -8.79 -15.80 -6.75
N LYS A 7 -8.52 -14.93 -7.73
CA LYS A 7 -7.23 -14.86 -8.42
C LYS A 7 -6.17 -14.05 -7.66
N ARG A 8 -6.55 -13.36 -6.58
CA ARG A 8 -5.73 -12.35 -5.89
C ARG A 8 -5.63 -12.60 -4.39
N GLN A 9 -5.68 -13.86 -3.95
CA GLN A 9 -5.78 -14.22 -2.53
C GLN A 9 -4.60 -13.71 -1.70
N VAL A 10 -3.37 -13.71 -2.24
CA VAL A 10 -2.18 -13.17 -1.55
C VAL A 10 -2.35 -11.68 -1.25
N ALA A 11 -2.70 -10.88 -2.26
CA ALA A 11 -2.92 -9.45 -2.08
C ALA A 11 -4.10 -9.15 -1.14
N LEU A 12 -5.22 -9.85 -1.31
CA LEU A 12 -6.41 -9.67 -0.47
C LEU A 12 -6.15 -10.04 0.98
N THR A 13 -5.39 -11.11 1.24
CA THR A 13 -4.99 -11.48 2.60
C THR A 13 -4.11 -10.39 3.19
N GLY A 14 -3.16 -9.83 2.43
CA GLY A 14 -2.34 -8.70 2.86
C GLY A 14 -3.19 -7.47 3.24
N TYR A 15 -4.12 -7.04 2.39
CA TYR A 15 -5.03 -5.93 2.70
C TYR A 15 -5.90 -6.21 3.94
N THR A 16 -6.44 -7.42 4.06
CA THR A 16 -7.29 -7.81 5.20
C THR A 16 -6.50 -7.83 6.51
N LEU A 17 -5.27 -8.34 6.50
CA LEU A 17 -4.39 -8.31 7.67
C LEU A 17 -4.04 -6.89 8.09
N MET A 18 -3.78 -5.98 7.14
CA MET A 18 -3.55 -4.56 7.46
C MET A 18 -4.81 -3.91 8.05
N ALA A 19 -6.01 -4.28 7.60
CA ALA A 19 -7.26 -3.80 8.19
C ALA A 19 -7.46 -4.27 9.63
N PHE A 20 -7.15 -5.53 9.95
CA PHE A 20 -7.17 -6.03 11.33
C PHE A 20 -6.15 -5.32 12.22
N GLN A 21 -4.94 -5.10 11.71
CA GLN A 21 -3.91 -4.32 12.42
C GLN A 21 -4.37 -2.87 12.66
N ALA A 22 -5.07 -2.25 11.69
CA ALA A 22 -5.66 -0.92 11.85
C ALA A 22 -6.68 -0.82 12.96
N ALA A 23 -7.30 -1.94 13.35
CA ALA A 23 -8.24 -2.04 14.45
C ALA A 23 -7.59 -2.57 15.75
N GLY A 24 -6.27 -2.75 15.78
CA GLY A 24 -5.54 -3.19 16.97
C GLY A 24 -5.50 -4.70 17.20
N HIS A 25 -5.78 -5.52 16.17
CA HIS A 25 -5.69 -6.98 16.28
C HIS A 25 -4.34 -7.51 15.79
N LEU A 26 -3.72 -8.36 16.60
CA LEU A 26 -2.43 -9.01 16.34
C LEU A 26 -2.56 -10.54 16.39
N PRO A 27 -1.59 -11.30 15.84
CA PRO A 27 -1.61 -12.76 15.89
C PRO A 27 -1.73 -13.27 17.34
N GLY A 28 -2.82 -13.99 17.64
CA GLY A 28 -3.09 -14.53 18.97
C GLY A 28 -3.64 -13.53 20.00
N GLU A 29 -3.86 -12.27 19.62
CA GLU A 29 -4.31 -11.20 20.52
C GLU A 29 -5.62 -10.54 20.04
N GLY A 30 -6.48 -10.19 21.00
CA GLY A 30 -7.78 -9.58 20.73
C GLY A 30 -8.82 -10.54 20.14
N GLU A 31 -10.02 -10.01 19.87
CA GLU A 31 -11.17 -10.79 19.39
C GLU A 31 -10.87 -11.60 18.12
N TYR A 32 -10.18 -10.97 17.16
CA TYR A 32 -9.84 -11.59 15.87
C TYR A 32 -8.42 -12.17 15.81
N GLY A 33 -7.75 -12.36 16.94
CA GLY A 33 -6.36 -12.81 16.98
C GLY A 33 -6.13 -14.16 16.28
N LYS A 34 -7.10 -15.07 16.33
CA LYS A 34 -7.06 -16.35 15.59
C LYS A 34 -7.12 -16.15 14.08
N ASN A 35 -7.95 -15.21 13.61
CA ASN A 35 -8.09 -14.87 12.20
C ASN A 35 -6.81 -14.22 11.66
N VAL A 36 -6.20 -13.33 12.44
CA VAL A 36 -4.91 -12.70 12.10
C VAL A 36 -3.80 -13.75 12.03
N THR A 37 -3.73 -14.67 12.98
CA THR A 37 -2.78 -15.80 12.94
C THR A 37 -2.96 -16.66 11.68
N ALA A 38 -4.20 -16.99 11.32
CA ALA A 38 -4.48 -17.81 10.15
C ALA A 38 -4.06 -17.10 8.84
N GLY A 39 -4.38 -15.81 8.68
CA GLY A 39 -3.97 -15.04 7.51
C GLY A 39 -2.45 -14.87 7.42
N MET A 40 -1.79 -14.62 8.55
CA MET A 40 -0.33 -14.55 8.63
C MET A 40 0.33 -15.86 8.20
N ASN A 41 -0.14 -17.00 8.73
CA ASN A 41 0.40 -18.31 8.39
C ASN A 41 0.18 -18.64 6.91
N TYR A 42 -1.00 -18.32 6.35
CA TYR A 42 -1.26 -18.48 4.92
C TYR A 42 -0.26 -17.70 4.06
N LEU A 43 0.02 -16.43 4.37
CA LEU A 43 1.03 -15.65 3.64
C LEU A 43 2.43 -16.25 3.78
N LEU A 44 2.80 -16.70 4.99
CA LEU A 44 4.09 -17.34 5.22
C LEU A 44 4.24 -18.66 4.47
N GLU A 45 3.20 -19.49 4.42
CA GLU A 45 3.17 -20.75 3.66
C GLU A 45 3.16 -20.49 2.15
N SER A 46 2.64 -19.35 1.73
CA SER A 46 2.67 -18.93 0.34
C SER A 46 4.06 -18.48 -0.11
N ILE A 47 5.01 -18.15 0.77
CA ILE A 47 6.38 -17.80 0.36
C ILE A 47 7.15 -19.08 -0.03
N GLY A 48 7.44 -19.20 -1.32
CA GLY A 48 8.23 -20.30 -1.88
C GLY A 48 9.71 -20.26 -1.49
N PRO A 49 10.48 -21.30 -1.85
CA PRO A 49 11.91 -21.37 -1.54
C PRO A 49 12.74 -20.21 -2.10
N ASP A 50 12.32 -19.66 -3.24
CA ASP A 50 12.91 -18.50 -3.92
C ASP A 50 12.46 -17.15 -3.35
N GLY A 51 11.64 -17.15 -2.29
CA GLY A 51 11.14 -15.95 -1.63
C GLY A 51 9.91 -15.32 -2.30
N LEU A 52 9.48 -15.81 -3.47
CA LEU A 52 8.26 -15.33 -4.13
C LEU A 52 7.00 -15.94 -3.51
N TYR A 53 5.90 -15.18 -3.48
CA TYR A 53 4.61 -15.75 -3.11
C TYR A 53 4.05 -16.67 -4.21
N ASN A 54 3.43 -17.76 -3.80
CA ASN A 54 2.85 -18.81 -4.64
C ASN A 54 1.53 -18.33 -5.27
N MET A 55 1.58 -17.40 -6.24
CA MET A 55 0.47 -17.08 -7.15
C MET A 55 1.05 -16.56 -8.46
N ARG A 56 1.43 -17.51 -9.31
CA ARG A 56 2.34 -17.28 -10.44
C ARG A 56 1.66 -16.95 -11.78
N SER A 57 0.35 -16.71 -11.78
CA SER A 57 -0.46 -16.84 -13.01
C SER A 57 -1.20 -15.57 -13.43
N ASP A 58 -1.10 -14.45 -12.71
CA ASP A 58 -1.94 -13.25 -12.95
C ASP A 58 -1.24 -12.09 -13.68
N GLY A 59 0.08 -12.21 -13.93
CA GLY A 59 0.87 -11.13 -14.52
C GLY A 59 1.06 -9.90 -13.62
N GLN A 60 0.62 -9.95 -12.35
CA GLN A 60 0.72 -8.89 -11.33
C GLN A 60 1.55 -9.30 -10.10
N TYR A 61 2.44 -10.29 -10.27
CA TYR A 61 3.30 -10.85 -9.23
C TYR A 61 3.84 -9.85 -8.22
N MET A 62 4.58 -8.85 -8.69
CA MET A 62 5.28 -7.91 -7.79
C MET A 62 4.32 -7.00 -7.03
N TYR A 63 3.12 -6.76 -7.59
CA TYR A 63 2.09 -5.99 -6.90
C TYR A 63 1.57 -6.76 -5.68
N SER A 64 1.15 -8.01 -5.89
CA SER A 64 0.70 -8.91 -4.81
C SER A 64 1.82 -9.17 -3.79
N HIS A 65 3.04 -9.37 -4.28
CA HIS A 65 4.24 -9.56 -3.48
C HIS A 65 4.51 -8.35 -2.57
N GLY A 66 4.44 -7.14 -3.12
CA GLY A 66 4.61 -5.90 -2.36
C GLY A 66 3.58 -5.77 -1.23
N ILE A 67 2.28 -5.92 -1.53
CA ILE A 67 1.21 -5.82 -0.53
C ILE A 67 1.35 -6.85 0.59
N ALA A 68 1.58 -8.12 0.25
CA ALA A 68 1.74 -9.16 1.26
C ALA A 68 3.00 -8.94 2.11
N THR A 69 4.08 -8.45 1.51
CA THR A 69 5.32 -8.13 2.23
C THR A 69 5.14 -6.96 3.18
N ILE A 70 4.37 -5.91 2.81
CA ILE A 70 4.01 -4.82 3.73
C ILE A 70 3.29 -5.39 4.95
N ALA A 71 2.23 -6.19 4.73
CA ALA A 71 1.44 -6.75 5.82
C ALA A 71 2.28 -7.60 6.79
N LEU A 72 3.17 -8.46 6.27
CA LEU A 72 4.07 -9.27 7.10
C LEU A 72 5.16 -8.43 7.78
N ALA A 73 5.66 -7.37 7.13
CA ALA A 73 6.65 -6.48 7.72
C ALA A 73 6.08 -5.68 8.90
N GLU A 74 4.86 -5.18 8.80
CA GLU A 74 4.17 -4.50 9.90
C GLU A 74 3.90 -5.46 11.08
N LEU A 75 3.42 -6.68 10.79
CA LEU A 75 3.26 -7.71 11.81
C LEU A 75 4.58 -8.07 12.49
N TYR A 76 5.66 -8.20 11.71
CA TYR A 76 6.98 -8.46 12.26
C TYR A 76 7.50 -7.29 13.11
N GLY A 77 7.24 -6.05 12.69
CA GLY A 77 7.58 -4.85 13.43
C GLY A 77 7.02 -4.86 14.85
N GLN A 78 5.76 -5.30 14.99
CA GLN A 78 5.03 -5.34 16.25
C GLN A 78 5.29 -6.59 17.10
N THR A 79 5.42 -7.77 16.46
CA THR A 79 5.53 -9.05 17.18
C THR A 79 6.96 -9.55 17.38
N LYS A 80 7.91 -9.10 16.54
CA LYS A 80 9.30 -9.57 16.50
C LYS A 80 9.48 -11.10 16.37
N SER A 81 8.48 -11.82 15.86
CA SER A 81 8.54 -13.30 15.72
C SER A 81 9.72 -13.77 14.85
N PRO A 82 10.56 -14.72 15.32
CA PRO A 82 11.67 -15.28 14.53
C PRO A 82 11.21 -16.00 13.25
N THR A 83 10.07 -16.69 13.31
CA THR A 83 9.50 -17.40 12.16
C THR A 83 9.07 -16.42 11.06
N LEU A 84 8.50 -15.26 11.45
CA LEU A 84 8.22 -14.16 10.52
C LEU A 84 9.51 -13.64 9.89
N ARG A 85 10.55 -13.37 10.70
CA ARG A 85 11.82 -12.80 10.23
C ARG A 85 12.43 -13.61 9.07
N ALA A 86 12.56 -14.93 9.24
CA ALA A 86 13.28 -15.77 8.29
C ALA A 86 12.60 -15.82 6.91
N LYS A 87 11.26 -15.89 6.86
CA LYS A 87 10.53 -15.90 5.58
C LYS A 87 10.38 -14.50 4.99
N LEU A 88 10.15 -13.49 5.83
CA LEU A 88 10.06 -12.10 5.39
C LEU A 88 11.36 -11.63 4.74
N ASP A 89 12.53 -12.00 5.31
CA ASP A 89 13.84 -11.67 4.75
C ASP A 89 13.98 -12.15 3.29
N LYS A 90 13.50 -13.36 2.97
CA LYS A 90 13.50 -13.88 1.59
C LYS A 90 12.59 -13.04 0.68
N ALA A 91 11.39 -12.71 1.13
CA ALA A 91 10.46 -11.88 0.35
C ALA A 91 11.02 -10.47 0.09
N VAL A 92 11.69 -9.87 1.09
CA VAL A 92 12.36 -8.57 0.96
C VAL A 92 13.52 -8.62 -0.03
N LYS A 93 14.34 -9.68 0.01
CA LYS A 93 15.44 -9.89 -0.94
C LYS A 93 14.96 -9.98 -2.38
N VAL A 94 13.80 -10.59 -2.62
CA VAL A 94 13.17 -10.58 -3.95
C VAL A 94 12.87 -9.15 -4.42
N ILE A 95 12.27 -8.32 -3.56
CA ILE A 95 11.98 -6.91 -3.91
C ILE A 95 13.27 -6.17 -4.25
N ILE A 96 14.30 -6.29 -3.41
CA ILE A 96 15.61 -5.65 -3.66
C ILE A 96 16.20 -6.11 -5.00
N SER A 97 16.19 -7.42 -5.29
CA SER A 97 16.74 -7.97 -6.53
C SER A 97 15.96 -7.60 -7.80
N ALA A 98 14.69 -7.23 -7.65
CA ALA A 98 13.78 -6.89 -8.74
C ALA A 98 13.80 -5.40 -9.11
N GLN A 99 14.63 -4.59 -8.46
CA GLN A 99 14.72 -3.16 -8.74
C GLN A 99 15.27 -2.94 -10.16
N ALA A 100 14.56 -2.15 -10.96
CA ALA A 100 14.95 -1.87 -12.32
C ALA A 100 16.25 -1.05 -12.36
N THR A 101 17.10 -1.39 -13.35
CA THR A 101 18.37 -0.72 -13.63
C THR A 101 18.41 -0.09 -15.03
N GLU A 102 17.30 -0.19 -15.78
CA GLU A 102 17.21 0.30 -17.15
C GLU A 102 17.16 1.84 -17.21
N PRO A 103 17.79 2.46 -18.22
CA PRO A 103 17.79 3.90 -18.41
C PRO A 103 16.40 4.56 -18.31
N GLY A 104 16.26 5.53 -17.41
CA GLY A 104 15.00 6.25 -17.15
C GLY A 104 14.04 5.55 -16.18
N HIS A 105 14.26 4.27 -15.88
CA HIS A 105 13.45 3.45 -14.98
C HIS A 105 14.20 3.01 -13.72
N GLU A 106 15.45 3.45 -13.55
CA GLU A 106 16.33 3.06 -12.46
C GLU A 106 15.71 3.39 -11.11
N GLY A 107 15.74 2.41 -10.21
CA GLY A 107 15.17 2.55 -8.88
C GLY A 107 13.69 2.17 -8.78
N GLY A 108 13.00 1.99 -9.90
CA GLY A 108 11.59 1.61 -9.93
C GLY A 108 11.34 0.09 -10.01
N TRP A 109 10.07 -0.30 -9.99
CA TRP A 109 9.60 -1.68 -10.17
C TRP A 109 8.43 -1.77 -11.13
N ARG A 110 8.23 -2.98 -11.67
CA ARG A 110 7.08 -3.38 -12.47
C ARG A 110 6.50 -4.70 -11.96
N TYR A 111 5.39 -5.10 -12.56
CA TYR A 111 4.61 -6.28 -12.19
C TYR A 111 5.33 -7.63 -12.24
N ARG A 112 6.51 -7.74 -12.86
CA ARG A 112 7.33 -8.96 -12.89
C ARG A 112 8.67 -8.70 -12.19
N PRO A 113 9.29 -9.72 -11.56
CA PRO A 113 10.58 -9.58 -10.88
C PRO A 113 11.70 -9.12 -11.81
N ILE A 114 11.65 -9.54 -13.08
CA ILE A 114 12.54 -9.05 -14.13
C ILE A 114 11.71 -8.13 -15.02
N ALA A 115 12.03 -6.84 -14.99
CA ALA A 115 11.33 -5.81 -15.73
C ALA A 115 12.31 -4.95 -16.51
N LYS A 116 11.86 -4.44 -17.66
CA LYS A 116 12.61 -3.49 -18.49
C LYS A 116 12.12 -2.05 -18.34
N ASP A 117 11.12 -1.85 -17.50
CA ASP A 117 10.45 -0.59 -17.23
C ASP A 117 10.00 -0.56 -15.75
N ALA A 118 9.40 0.55 -15.34
CA ALA A 118 8.85 0.72 -14.00
C ALA A 118 7.54 1.53 -14.04
N ASP A 119 6.78 1.55 -12.94
CA ASP A 119 5.72 2.55 -12.68
C ASP A 119 5.64 2.96 -11.20
N ILE A 120 4.87 4.02 -10.93
CA ILE A 120 4.55 4.45 -9.57
C ILE A 120 3.80 3.38 -8.76
N SER A 121 2.85 2.68 -9.34
CA SER A 121 1.95 1.78 -8.60
C SER A 121 2.68 0.63 -7.90
N VAL A 122 3.61 -0.04 -8.61
CA VAL A 122 4.42 -1.13 -8.07
C VAL A 122 5.62 -0.58 -7.31
N THR A 123 6.23 0.54 -7.78
CA THR A 123 7.37 1.14 -7.07
C THR A 123 7.00 1.58 -5.66
N VAL A 124 5.83 2.21 -5.47
CA VAL A 124 5.37 2.62 -4.14
C VAL A 124 5.18 1.41 -3.22
N LEU A 125 4.61 0.32 -3.72
CA LEU A 125 4.44 -0.91 -2.94
C LEU A 125 5.78 -1.52 -2.51
N SER A 126 6.70 -1.68 -3.47
CA SER A 126 8.04 -2.20 -3.20
C SER A 126 8.79 -1.32 -2.19
N LEU A 127 8.75 0.00 -2.38
CA LEU A 127 9.43 0.96 -1.51
C LEU A 127 8.87 0.93 -0.08
N VAL A 128 7.55 0.92 0.07
CA VAL A 128 6.89 0.85 1.38
C VAL A 128 7.18 -0.49 2.06
N ALA A 129 7.19 -1.61 1.31
CA ALA A 129 7.51 -2.93 1.84
C ALA A 129 8.92 -3.00 2.42
N ILE A 130 9.93 -2.56 1.65
CA ILE A 130 11.32 -2.58 2.13
C ILE A 130 11.55 -1.56 3.26
N ARG A 131 10.81 -0.45 3.27
CA ARG A 131 10.88 0.53 4.36
C ARG A 131 10.28 -0.01 5.66
N ALA A 132 9.12 -0.66 5.60
CA ALA A 132 8.50 -1.35 6.73
C ALA A 132 9.42 -2.45 7.27
N ALA A 133 10.02 -3.26 6.39
CA ALA A 133 10.97 -4.30 6.78
C ALA A 133 12.21 -3.71 7.47
N LYS A 134 12.77 -2.61 6.94
CA LYS A 134 13.90 -1.90 7.54
C LYS A 134 13.56 -1.36 8.93
N ASN A 135 12.37 -0.77 9.12
CA ASN A 135 11.88 -0.33 10.44
C ASN A 135 11.73 -1.51 11.42
N GLY A 136 11.35 -2.68 10.91
CA GLY A 136 11.31 -3.92 11.68
C GLY A 136 12.68 -4.44 12.13
N GLY A 137 13.78 -3.97 11.52
CA GLY A 137 15.15 -4.42 11.77
C GLY A 137 15.68 -5.46 10.78
N LEU A 138 15.09 -5.56 9.58
CA LEU A 138 15.69 -6.32 8.48
C LEU A 138 16.74 -5.47 7.76
N GLU A 139 17.74 -6.15 7.18
CA GLU A 139 18.76 -5.49 6.39
C GLU A 139 18.21 -5.08 5.02
N VAL A 140 18.19 -3.78 4.77
CA VAL A 140 17.80 -3.18 3.48
C VAL A 140 18.83 -2.14 3.11
N PRO A 141 19.54 -2.30 1.96
CA PRO A 141 20.52 -1.33 1.50
C PRO A 141 19.90 0.05 1.36
N GLN A 142 20.54 1.09 1.93
CA GLN A 142 20.03 2.47 1.85
C GLN A 142 19.93 2.95 0.39
N ARG A 143 20.91 2.56 -0.43
CA ARG A 143 20.94 2.85 -1.87
C ARG A 143 19.66 2.43 -2.59
N THR A 144 19.10 1.26 -2.28
CA THR A 144 17.84 0.76 -2.88
C THR A 144 16.68 1.71 -2.60
N ILE A 145 16.60 2.24 -1.38
CA ILE A 145 15.56 3.22 -0.98
C ILE A 145 15.80 4.55 -1.69
N ASP A 146 17.04 5.03 -1.70
CA ASP A 146 17.39 6.33 -2.30
C ASP A 146 17.08 6.35 -3.80
N GLU A 147 17.46 5.31 -4.54
CA GLU A 147 17.17 5.19 -5.99
C GLU A 147 15.65 5.13 -6.26
N ALA A 148 14.89 4.43 -5.42
CA ALA A 148 13.43 4.37 -5.52
C ALA A 148 12.77 5.74 -5.28
N VAL A 149 13.26 6.48 -4.27
CA VAL A 149 12.82 7.86 -4.02
C VAL A 149 13.10 8.74 -5.24
N GLN A 150 14.28 8.61 -5.87
CA GLN A 150 14.58 9.37 -7.08
C GLN A 150 13.63 9.01 -8.23
N TYR A 151 13.31 7.73 -8.42
CA TYR A 151 12.32 7.33 -9.43
C TYR A 151 10.94 7.96 -9.18
N VAL A 152 10.46 7.93 -7.93
CA VAL A 152 9.18 8.56 -7.55
C VAL A 152 9.20 10.05 -7.88
N LYS A 153 10.28 10.77 -7.52
CA LYS A 153 10.44 12.20 -7.81
C LYS A 153 10.44 12.51 -9.31
N ARG A 154 11.08 11.67 -10.14
CA ARG A 154 11.07 11.82 -11.61
C ARG A 154 9.67 11.69 -12.23
N CYS A 155 8.73 11.10 -11.51
CA CYS A 155 7.35 10.98 -11.96
C CYS A 155 6.49 12.20 -11.62
N GLN A 156 7.01 13.24 -10.96
CA GLN A 156 6.22 14.45 -10.72
C GLN A 156 6.07 15.27 -12.00
N ASP A 157 4.85 15.73 -12.27
CA ASP A 157 4.58 16.81 -13.22
C ASP A 157 4.69 18.16 -12.49
N GLU A 158 5.73 18.94 -12.79
CA GLU A 158 6.01 20.20 -12.08
C GLU A 158 4.90 21.26 -12.26
N ARG A 159 4.19 21.21 -13.39
CA ARG A 159 3.13 22.16 -13.75
C ARG A 159 1.90 22.02 -12.86
N THR A 160 1.48 20.80 -12.57
CA THR A 160 0.28 20.52 -11.77
C THR A 160 0.60 20.14 -10.32
N GLY A 161 1.82 19.67 -10.06
CA GLY A 161 2.20 19.10 -8.77
C GLY A 161 1.76 17.64 -8.57
N GLY A 162 0.99 17.08 -9.51
CA GLY A 162 0.59 15.68 -9.50
C GLY A 162 1.69 14.73 -9.97
N PHE A 163 1.47 13.43 -9.79
CA PHE A 163 2.42 12.39 -10.24
C PHE A 163 1.84 11.52 -11.34
N CYS A 164 2.71 11.24 -12.30
CA CYS A 164 2.48 10.47 -13.52
C CYS A 164 2.63 8.98 -13.27
N TYR A 165 2.14 8.15 -14.19
CA TYR A 165 2.29 6.68 -14.05
C TYR A 165 3.72 6.23 -14.30
N GLN A 166 4.31 6.83 -15.32
CA GLN A 166 5.71 6.80 -15.69
C GLN A 166 6.13 8.25 -15.94
N PRO A 167 7.44 8.58 -15.90
CA PRO A 167 7.91 9.92 -16.26
C PRO A 167 7.31 10.38 -17.59
N GLN A 168 6.99 11.68 -17.70
CA GLN A 168 6.45 12.32 -18.91
C GLN A 168 5.07 11.83 -19.39
N ARG A 169 4.27 11.20 -18.52
CA ARG A 169 2.84 10.91 -18.76
C ARG A 169 1.94 11.95 -18.09
N ASP A 170 0.63 11.83 -18.25
CA ASP A 170 -0.30 12.67 -17.50
C ASP A 170 -0.37 12.28 -16.01
N PRO A 171 -0.45 13.26 -15.10
CA PRO A 171 -0.63 13.00 -13.68
C PRO A 171 -2.02 12.44 -13.38
N GLY A 172 -2.19 11.83 -12.21
CA GLY A 172 -3.50 11.32 -11.78
C GLY A 172 -3.63 11.21 -10.27
N PHE A 173 -4.87 11.24 -9.77
CA PHE A 173 -5.19 11.24 -8.34
C PHE A 173 -4.53 10.09 -7.58
N ALA A 174 -4.77 8.84 -7.99
CA ALA A 174 -4.24 7.67 -7.30
C ALA A 174 -2.70 7.60 -7.29
N ARG A 175 -2.08 8.02 -8.40
CA ARG A 175 -0.62 8.01 -8.58
C ARG A 175 0.04 9.09 -7.73
N THR A 176 -0.57 10.28 -7.70
CA THR A 176 -0.18 11.39 -6.82
C THR A 176 -0.24 10.96 -5.37
N ALA A 177 -1.35 10.36 -4.95
CA ALA A 177 -1.54 9.87 -3.59
C ALA A 177 -0.47 8.84 -3.19
N ALA A 178 -0.25 7.83 -4.03
CA ALA A 178 0.73 6.79 -3.79
C ALA A 178 2.17 7.35 -3.70
N ALA A 179 2.52 8.29 -4.59
CA ALA A 179 3.84 8.91 -4.61
C ALA A 179 4.12 9.75 -3.36
N ILE A 180 3.23 10.67 -2.97
CA ILE A 180 3.48 11.48 -1.76
C ILE A 180 3.41 10.65 -0.49
N TYR A 181 2.62 9.57 -0.48
CA TYR A 181 2.63 8.60 0.62
C TYR A 181 4.01 7.95 0.76
N SER A 182 4.60 7.45 -0.33
CA SER A 182 5.90 6.77 -0.27
C SER A 182 7.06 7.70 0.09
N LEU A 183 7.03 8.97 -0.37
CA LEU A 183 8.01 9.98 0.04
C LEU A 183 7.97 10.21 1.55
N GLN A 184 6.77 10.36 2.12
CA GLN A 184 6.60 10.55 3.57
C GLN A 184 7.04 9.33 4.38
N VAL A 185 6.71 8.11 3.93
CA VAL A 185 7.20 6.86 4.54
C VAL A 185 8.74 6.77 4.55
N CYS A 186 9.40 7.40 3.58
CA CYS A 186 10.86 7.52 3.51
C CYS A 186 11.44 8.69 4.33
N GLY A 187 10.61 9.39 5.13
CA GLY A 187 11.04 10.49 5.98
C GLY A 187 11.05 11.86 5.30
N LEU A 188 10.57 11.97 4.06
CA LEU A 188 10.55 13.22 3.30
C LEU A 188 9.27 14.03 3.55
N TYR A 189 8.95 14.24 4.83
CA TYR A 189 7.68 14.84 5.26
C TYR A 189 7.50 16.29 4.79
N ASP A 190 8.58 17.08 4.77
CA ASP A 190 8.56 18.51 4.42
C ASP A 190 8.95 18.79 2.97
N ASP A 191 9.12 17.74 2.15
CA ASP A 191 9.51 17.87 0.76
C ASP A 191 8.46 18.71 -0.02
N PRO A 192 8.88 19.73 -0.79
CA PRO A 192 7.95 20.55 -1.56
C PRO A 192 7.03 19.75 -2.48
N MET A 193 7.47 18.58 -2.96
CA MET A 193 6.65 17.70 -3.80
C MET A 193 5.47 17.10 -3.04
N VAL A 194 5.61 16.84 -1.73
CA VAL A 194 4.51 16.36 -0.88
C VAL A 194 3.45 17.46 -0.74
N LYS A 195 3.86 18.71 -0.51
CA LYS A 195 2.93 19.85 -0.39
C LYS A 195 2.16 20.09 -1.69
N LYS A 196 2.85 20.10 -2.83
CA LYS A 196 2.23 20.23 -4.16
C LYS A 196 1.26 19.09 -4.46
N GLY A 197 1.66 17.85 -4.18
CA GLY A 197 0.79 16.69 -4.39
C GLY A 197 -0.43 16.68 -3.46
N SER A 198 -0.29 17.12 -2.21
CA SER A 198 -1.42 17.29 -1.28
C SER A 198 -2.46 18.29 -1.83
N ALA A 199 -2.02 19.43 -2.36
CA ALA A 199 -2.90 20.40 -3.02
C ALA A 199 -3.61 19.79 -4.23
N TYR A 200 -2.86 19.10 -5.10
CA TYR A 200 -3.41 18.37 -6.24
C TYR A 200 -4.53 17.39 -5.82
N LEU A 201 -4.34 16.65 -4.73
CA LEU A 201 -5.35 15.72 -4.22
C LEU A 201 -6.65 16.43 -3.81
N PHE A 202 -6.58 17.62 -3.18
CA PHE A 202 -7.77 18.38 -2.82
C PHE A 202 -8.54 18.86 -4.05
N GLU A 203 -7.84 19.36 -5.07
CA GLU A 203 -8.44 19.85 -6.31
C GLU A 203 -9.07 18.73 -7.14
N ASN A 204 -8.56 17.50 -6.99
CA ASN A 204 -8.96 16.35 -7.80
C ASN A 204 -9.75 15.30 -7.00
N LEU A 205 -10.28 15.61 -5.82
CA LEU A 205 -11.10 14.67 -5.06
C LEU A 205 -12.50 14.55 -5.71
N ARG A 206 -12.83 13.35 -6.22
CA ARG A 206 -14.11 13.02 -6.87
C ARG A 206 -14.47 11.55 -6.66
N GLU A 207 -15.77 11.23 -6.65
CA GLU A 207 -16.28 9.86 -6.43
C GLU A 207 -16.16 8.94 -7.65
N ASP A 208 -16.15 9.51 -8.85
CA ASP A 208 -16.16 8.82 -10.14
C ASP A 208 -14.74 8.63 -10.70
N HIS A 209 -13.74 8.49 -9.83
CA HIS A 209 -12.40 8.04 -10.22
C HIS A 209 -12.42 6.55 -10.59
N GLU A 210 -11.75 6.18 -11.68
CA GLU A 210 -11.64 4.77 -12.10
C GLU A 210 -11.04 3.86 -11.01
N TRP A 211 -10.03 4.38 -10.30
CA TRP A 211 -9.30 3.70 -9.22
C TRP A 211 -9.65 4.27 -7.85
N PHE A 212 -10.93 4.61 -7.61
CA PHE A 212 -11.37 5.33 -6.41
C PHE A 212 -10.89 4.70 -5.10
N THR A 213 -11.13 3.40 -4.90
CA THR A 213 -10.75 2.68 -3.68
C THR A 213 -9.23 2.69 -3.46
N TYR A 214 -8.48 2.31 -4.49
CA TYR A 214 -7.01 2.28 -4.47
C TYR A 214 -6.40 3.68 -4.27
N GLY A 215 -6.94 4.68 -4.95
CA GLY A 215 -6.49 6.06 -4.81
C GLY A 215 -6.72 6.62 -3.41
N ASN A 216 -7.90 6.37 -2.84
CA ASN A 216 -8.22 6.85 -1.49
C ASN A 216 -7.47 6.10 -0.38
N PHE A 217 -7.09 4.84 -0.59
CA PHE A 217 -6.19 4.11 0.33
C PHE A 217 -4.91 4.92 0.60
N TYR A 218 -4.25 5.35 -0.48
CA TYR A 218 -3.05 6.18 -0.37
C TYR A 218 -3.36 7.63 0.00
N ALA A 219 -4.45 8.21 -0.52
CA ALA A 219 -4.73 9.63 -0.31
C ALA A 219 -5.03 9.90 1.17
N ALA A 220 -5.83 9.06 1.82
CA ALA A 220 -6.07 9.16 3.25
C ALA A 220 -4.76 9.04 4.04
N SER A 221 -3.94 8.03 3.75
CA SER A 221 -2.65 7.81 4.43
C SER A 221 -1.69 9.00 4.25
N ALA A 222 -1.61 9.53 3.03
CA ALA A 222 -0.78 10.67 2.70
C ALA A 222 -1.22 11.94 3.43
N GLN A 223 -2.51 12.25 3.39
CA GLN A 223 -3.06 13.47 4.00
C GLN A 223 -3.05 13.38 5.53
N TYR A 224 -3.18 12.17 6.07
CA TYR A 224 -2.99 11.89 7.49
C TYR A 224 -1.57 12.21 7.95
N MET A 225 -0.53 11.74 7.22
CA MET A 225 0.87 12.02 7.55
C MET A 225 1.29 13.49 7.36
N VAL A 226 0.63 14.22 6.46
CA VAL A 226 0.75 15.68 6.40
C VAL A 226 0.20 16.32 7.68
N GLY A 227 -0.93 15.80 8.18
CA GLY A 227 -1.50 16.16 9.48
C GLY A 227 -2.09 17.58 9.52
N GLY A 228 -2.32 18.08 10.74
CA GLY A 228 -2.83 19.43 10.99
C GLY A 228 -4.11 19.77 10.22
N ASP A 229 -4.19 21.00 9.71
CA ASP A 229 -5.32 21.50 8.91
C ASP A 229 -5.64 20.63 7.70
N THR A 230 -4.63 20.02 7.09
CA THR A 230 -4.80 19.12 5.93
C THR A 230 -5.67 17.92 6.32
N TRP A 231 -5.34 17.24 7.40
CA TRP A 231 -6.13 16.09 7.86
C TRP A 231 -7.52 16.51 8.33
N VAL A 232 -7.63 17.60 9.10
CA VAL A 232 -8.92 18.11 9.62
C VAL A 232 -9.90 18.43 8.48
N LYS A 233 -9.41 18.95 7.36
CA LYS A 233 -10.24 19.25 6.17
C LYS A 233 -10.48 18.03 5.28
N TRP A 234 -9.54 17.09 5.22
CA TRP A 234 -9.62 15.92 4.35
C TRP A 234 -10.53 14.83 4.91
N TYR A 235 -10.33 14.45 6.18
CA TYR A 235 -10.95 13.26 6.75
C TYR A 235 -12.49 13.28 6.75
N PRO A 236 -13.17 14.38 7.13
CA PRO A 236 -14.63 14.42 7.09
C PRO A 236 -15.17 14.15 5.67
N LYS A 237 -14.54 14.72 4.64
CA LYS A 237 -14.95 14.53 3.24
C LYS A 237 -14.88 13.07 2.82
N VAL A 238 -13.72 12.43 3.02
CA VAL A 238 -13.55 11.03 2.62
C VAL A 238 -14.42 10.10 3.48
N LYS A 239 -14.53 10.36 4.79
CA LYS A 239 -15.41 9.60 5.68
C LYS A 239 -16.86 9.65 5.19
N ASP A 240 -17.39 10.84 4.89
CA ASP A 240 -18.78 10.98 4.46
C ASP A 240 -19.03 10.29 3.11
N MET A 241 -18.08 10.40 2.17
CA MET A 241 -18.12 9.67 0.89
C MET A 241 -18.13 8.15 1.08
N LEU A 242 -17.36 7.62 2.04
CA LEU A 242 -17.33 6.18 2.31
C LEU A 242 -18.60 5.73 3.06
N MET A 243 -19.02 6.47 4.07
CA MET A 243 -20.18 6.11 4.89
C MET A 243 -21.50 6.17 4.13
N SER A 244 -21.61 7.00 3.09
CA SER A 244 -22.79 7.02 2.21
C SER A 244 -22.93 5.77 1.33
N GLN A 245 -21.87 4.97 1.22
CA GLN A 245 -21.78 3.81 0.33
C GLN A 245 -21.82 2.46 1.08
N VAL A 246 -21.89 2.48 2.42
CA VAL A 246 -21.86 1.26 3.22
C VAL A 246 -23.13 0.44 3.00
N VAL A 247 -22.96 -0.84 2.71
CA VAL A 247 -24.04 -1.82 2.67
C VAL A 247 -24.15 -2.48 4.03
N LYS A 248 -25.37 -2.53 4.58
CA LYS A 248 -25.66 -3.19 5.85
C LYS A 248 -26.59 -4.38 5.61
N GLN A 249 -26.16 -5.56 6.05
CA GLN A 249 -26.92 -6.79 5.96
C GLN A 249 -26.84 -7.53 7.29
N GLY A 250 -27.88 -7.40 8.12
CA GLY A 250 -27.84 -7.87 9.51
C GLY A 250 -26.72 -7.18 10.29
N ASP A 251 -25.89 -7.97 10.96
CA ASP A 251 -24.73 -7.48 11.73
C ASP A 251 -23.48 -7.23 10.87
N VAL A 252 -23.58 -7.42 9.55
CA VAL A 252 -22.47 -7.22 8.61
C VAL A 252 -22.58 -5.85 7.94
N ALA A 253 -21.51 -5.07 8.02
CA ALA A 253 -21.33 -3.84 7.25
C ALA A 253 -20.14 -4.01 6.30
N TYR A 254 -20.34 -3.71 5.02
CA TYR A 254 -19.33 -3.90 4.00
C TYR A 254 -19.51 -2.91 2.84
N TRP A 255 -18.54 -2.84 1.93
CA TRP A 255 -18.63 -2.01 0.74
C TRP A 255 -18.50 -2.84 -0.51
N GLU A 256 -19.40 -2.61 -1.46
CA GLU A 256 -19.35 -3.23 -2.79
C GLU A 256 -18.23 -2.65 -3.65
N ALA A 257 -17.82 -3.41 -4.66
CA ALA A 257 -16.88 -2.91 -5.65
C ALA A 257 -17.47 -1.75 -6.47
N ARG A 258 -16.69 -0.68 -6.68
CA ARG A 258 -17.04 0.44 -7.56
C ARG A 258 -16.01 0.63 -8.68
N GLY A 259 -16.51 1.01 -9.87
CA GLY A 259 -15.68 1.31 -11.05
C GLY A 259 -14.96 0.10 -11.64
N ARG A 260 -14.12 0.33 -12.66
CA ARG A 260 -13.28 -0.72 -13.27
C ARG A 260 -12.14 -1.18 -12.35
N GLY A 261 -11.84 -0.43 -11.29
CA GLY A 261 -10.77 -0.71 -10.33
C GLY A 261 -11.18 -1.46 -9.06
N GLY A 262 -12.46 -1.75 -8.86
CA GLY A 262 -12.93 -2.53 -7.72
C GLY A 262 -12.72 -4.03 -7.94
N VAL A 263 -11.85 -4.68 -7.15
CA VAL A 263 -11.63 -6.13 -7.21
C VAL A 263 -12.84 -6.90 -6.68
N GLY A 264 -13.39 -6.45 -5.55
CA GLY A 264 -14.52 -7.08 -4.89
C GLY A 264 -14.77 -6.49 -3.50
N PRO A 265 -15.83 -6.96 -2.81
CA PRO A 265 -16.23 -6.42 -1.52
C PRO A 265 -15.19 -6.59 -0.41
N THR A 266 -14.39 -7.66 -0.45
CA THR A 266 -13.34 -7.92 0.54
C THR A 266 -12.28 -6.84 0.48
N PHE A 267 -11.82 -6.51 -0.74
CA PHE A 267 -10.83 -5.46 -0.96
C PHE A 267 -11.34 -4.09 -0.50
N CYS A 268 -12.54 -3.71 -0.94
CA CYS A 268 -13.11 -2.40 -0.63
C CYS A 268 -13.34 -2.26 0.87
N THR A 269 -13.89 -3.28 1.52
CA THR A 269 -14.13 -3.29 2.96
C THR A 269 -12.82 -3.20 3.74
N ALA A 270 -11.79 -3.98 3.38
CA ALA A 270 -10.49 -3.89 4.04
C ALA A 270 -9.88 -2.49 3.92
N VAL A 271 -9.86 -1.92 2.70
CA VAL A 271 -9.31 -0.59 2.45
C VAL A 271 -10.07 0.51 3.19
N TYR A 272 -11.39 0.52 3.13
CA TYR A 272 -12.18 1.56 3.76
C TYR A 272 -12.17 1.45 5.28
N THR A 273 -12.14 0.23 5.83
CA THR A 273 -11.89 0.04 7.27
C THR A 273 -10.56 0.64 7.70
N MET A 274 -9.47 0.44 6.93
CA MET A 274 -8.19 1.08 7.24
C MET A 274 -8.28 2.61 7.23
N ILE A 275 -8.94 3.20 6.22
CA ILE A 275 -9.12 4.66 6.12
C ILE A 275 -9.90 5.19 7.33
N LEU A 276 -11.03 4.54 7.67
CA LEU A 276 -11.89 4.93 8.78
C LEU A 276 -11.24 4.71 10.15
N ALA A 277 -10.27 3.79 10.23
CA ALA A 277 -9.55 3.49 11.46
C ALA A 277 -8.34 4.42 11.73
N MET A 278 -7.90 5.23 10.75
CA MET A 278 -6.74 6.13 10.92
C MET A 278 -6.81 7.04 12.17
N PRO A 279 -7.97 7.60 12.57
CA PRO A 279 -8.07 8.39 13.80
C PRO A 279 -7.79 7.61 15.10
N TYR A 280 -7.76 6.28 15.07
CA TYR A 280 -7.45 5.47 16.26
C TYR A 280 -5.94 5.24 16.45
N HIS A 281 -5.09 5.66 15.51
CA HIS A 281 -3.62 5.63 15.65
C HIS A 281 -2.98 4.23 15.80
N TYR A 282 -3.64 3.13 15.41
CA TYR A 282 -3.12 1.78 15.67
C TYR A 282 -2.02 1.28 14.72
N ILE A 283 -1.83 1.86 13.53
CA ILE A 283 -0.77 1.43 12.60
C ILE A 283 0.48 2.31 12.78
N PRO A 284 1.63 1.74 13.20
CA PRO A 284 2.87 2.49 13.39
C PRO A 284 3.38 3.18 12.13
N LEU A 285 3.18 2.59 10.94
CA LEU A 285 3.58 3.16 9.64
C LEU A 285 2.98 4.54 9.35
N TYR A 286 1.85 4.89 9.96
CA TYR A 286 1.18 6.18 9.78
C TYR A 286 1.59 7.21 10.83
N GLN A 287 2.42 6.84 11.81
CA GLN A 287 2.90 7.75 12.84
C GLN A 287 4.22 8.40 12.38
N ARG A 288 4.34 9.72 12.61
CA ARG A 288 5.58 10.50 12.43
C ARG A 288 6.56 10.23 13.56
#